data_AF-A0AAP2NWR0-F1
#
_entry.id   AF-A0AAP2NWR0-F1
#
_cell.length_a   1.000
_cell.length_b   1.000
_cell.length_c   1.000
_cell.angle_alpha   90.00
_cell.angle_beta   90.00
_cell.angle_gamma   90.00
#
_symmetry.space_group_name_H-M   'P 1'
#
loop_
_entity.id
_entity.type
_entity.pdbx_description
1 polymer ?
#
loop_
_entity_poly.entity_id
_entity_poly.type
_entity_poly.pdbx_seq_one_letter_code
_entity_poly.pdbx_strand_id
1 'polypeptide(L)'
;MKKINSGLFLGFLMMLCAASFGDNNNTVQYEGTLISLPCTIDEGTPTVVEFGVIVDKQLYLHEKTSLKPFSIILQDCDVSIANTISLSVQGTAGNVTSDGYLMLNPSSTAKGVVIGLMDSSGKKVPMNSVLSPIAISNGTMAIQLNAFVKIESQNETKIIPGEFTAMLYYTLDFN
;
A
#
# COMPACT_ATOMS: atom_id res chain seq x y z
N MET A 1 72.19 -78.76 7.52
CA MET A 1 71.95 -78.58 6.06
C MET A 1 70.83 -79.52 5.62
N LYS A 2 69.62 -79.02 5.38
CA LYS A 2 68.65 -79.64 4.45
C LYS A 2 67.56 -78.63 4.12
N LYS A 3 67.53 -78.22 2.84
CA LYS A 3 66.53 -77.37 2.20
C LYS A 3 65.22 -78.15 2.06
N ILE A 4 64.07 -77.50 2.24
CA ILE A 4 62.81 -77.95 1.64
C ILE A 4 62.08 -76.73 1.06
N ASN A 5 61.80 -76.85 -0.24
CA ASN A 5 61.23 -75.91 -1.20
C ASN A 5 59.73 -75.65 -0.96
N SER A 6 59.29 -74.41 -1.18
CA SER A 6 58.52 -73.94 -2.36
C SER A 6 57.21 -74.69 -2.60
N GLY A 7 56.15 -74.20 -1.95
CA GLY A 7 54.76 -74.50 -2.26
C GLY A 7 54.07 -73.23 -2.74
N LEU A 8 53.88 -73.15 -4.06
CA LEU A 8 53.10 -72.17 -4.79
C LEU A 8 51.63 -72.21 -4.30
N PHE A 9 51.13 -71.16 -3.66
CA PHE A 9 49.69 -71.00 -3.37
C PHE A 9 49.17 -69.76 -4.11
N LEU A 10 48.47 -70.04 -5.20
CA LEU A 10 47.80 -69.11 -6.08
C LEU A 10 46.51 -68.61 -5.40
N GLY A 11 46.57 -67.47 -4.72
CA GLY A 11 45.41 -66.79 -4.13
C GLY A 11 44.98 -65.61 -4.99
N PHE A 12 43.95 -65.81 -5.79
CA PHE A 12 43.27 -64.81 -6.62
C PHE A 12 42.66 -63.71 -5.72
N LEU A 13 43.33 -62.55 -5.64
CA LEU A 13 42.79 -61.37 -4.96
C LEU A 13 41.78 -60.69 -5.91
N MET A 14 40.50 -61.00 -5.71
CA MET A 14 39.39 -60.32 -6.38
C MET A 14 39.48 -58.81 -6.12
N MET A 15 39.74 -58.06 -7.19
CA MET A 15 39.62 -56.62 -7.21
C MET A 15 38.13 -56.27 -7.21
N LEU A 16 37.59 -55.91 -6.05
CA LEU A 16 36.27 -55.30 -5.91
C LEU A 16 36.35 -53.92 -6.55
N CYS A 17 35.82 -53.81 -7.78
CA CYS A 17 35.50 -52.53 -8.38
C CYS A 17 34.39 -51.90 -7.53
N ALA A 18 34.74 -50.91 -6.70
CA ALA A 18 33.74 -50.06 -6.07
C ALA A 18 33.09 -49.22 -7.16
N ALA A 19 31.96 -49.68 -7.69
CA ALA A 19 31.08 -48.83 -8.48
C ALA A 19 30.52 -47.76 -7.53
N SER A 20 31.05 -46.54 -7.61
CA SER A 20 30.38 -45.37 -7.07
C SER A 20 29.11 -45.17 -7.91
N PHE A 21 27.96 -45.59 -7.39
CA PHE A 21 26.68 -45.17 -7.94
C PHE A 21 26.60 -43.65 -7.81
N GLY A 22 26.56 -42.92 -8.93
CA GLY A 22 26.25 -41.51 -8.93
C GLY A 22 24.84 -41.33 -8.39
N ASP A 23 24.71 -40.66 -7.26
CA ASP A 23 23.43 -40.41 -6.62
C ASP A 23 22.70 -39.32 -7.43
N ASN A 24 21.68 -39.68 -8.21
CA ASN A 24 20.94 -38.76 -9.09
C ASN A 24 19.89 -37.94 -8.31
N ASN A 25 20.21 -37.60 -7.05
CA ASN A 25 19.27 -37.01 -6.12
C ASN A 25 19.32 -35.48 -6.28
N ASN A 26 18.31 -34.93 -6.95
CA ASN A 26 18.10 -33.49 -7.04
C ASN A 26 17.17 -33.05 -5.90
N THR A 27 17.70 -32.28 -4.96
CA THR A 27 16.91 -31.71 -3.85
C THR A 27 16.39 -30.33 -4.23
N VAL A 28 15.09 -30.10 -4.05
CA VAL A 28 14.46 -28.78 -4.18
C VAL A 28 14.10 -28.28 -2.78
N GLN A 29 14.57 -27.08 -2.43
CA GLN A 29 14.25 -26.39 -1.18
C GLN A 29 13.26 -25.26 -1.44
N TYR A 30 12.20 -25.22 -0.65
CA TYR A 30 11.18 -24.17 -0.67
C TYR A 30 11.29 -23.33 0.59
N GLU A 31 11.32 -22.00 0.44
CA GLU A 31 11.33 -21.05 1.54
C GLU A 31 10.25 -20.00 1.31
N GLY A 32 9.68 -19.49 2.41
CA GLY A 32 8.67 -18.44 2.38
C GLY A 32 8.32 -17.97 3.78
N THR A 33 7.66 -16.81 3.85
CA THR A 33 7.12 -16.26 5.09
C THR A 33 5.60 -16.21 4.98
N LEU A 34 4.91 -16.83 5.93
CA LEU A 34 3.47 -16.69 6.09
C LEU A 34 3.23 -15.54 7.08
N ILE A 35 2.54 -14.50 6.63
CA ILE A 35 2.10 -13.38 7.47
C ILE A 35 0.59 -13.41 7.62
N SER A 36 0.09 -12.96 8.77
CA SER A 36 -1.33 -12.73 9.01
C SER A 36 -1.57 -11.23 9.07
N LEU A 37 -2.38 -10.69 8.18
CA LEU A 37 -2.80 -9.29 8.23
C LEU A 37 -4.08 -9.20 9.06
N PRO A 38 -4.20 -8.17 9.93
CA PRO A 38 -5.36 -8.01 10.80
C PRO A 38 -6.59 -7.54 10.06
N CYS A 39 -6.49 -7.03 8.82
CA CYS A 39 -7.61 -6.68 7.94
C CYS A 39 -7.17 -6.80 6.47
N THR A 40 -8.13 -6.96 5.56
CA THR A 40 -7.94 -6.92 4.09
C THR A 40 -8.66 -5.71 3.50
N ILE A 41 -8.05 -5.02 2.52
CA ILE A 41 -8.73 -3.92 1.80
C ILE A 41 -9.74 -4.52 0.82
N ASP A 42 -10.99 -4.07 0.91
CA ASP A 42 -12.08 -4.52 0.04
C ASP A 42 -12.01 -3.89 -1.35
N GLU A 43 -12.42 -4.66 -2.37
CA GLU A 43 -12.47 -4.22 -3.78
C GLU A 43 -13.48 -3.09 -4.01
N GLY A 44 -14.48 -2.94 -3.14
CA GLY A 44 -15.44 -1.84 -3.15
C GLY A 44 -14.88 -0.50 -2.66
N THR A 45 -13.63 -0.47 -2.16
CA THR A 45 -12.95 0.78 -1.83
C THR A 45 -12.80 1.63 -3.10
N PRO A 46 -13.31 2.89 -3.13
CA PRO A 46 -13.33 3.69 -4.33
C PRO A 46 -11.91 4.02 -4.78
N THR A 47 -11.62 3.71 -6.04
CA THR A 47 -10.39 4.13 -6.73
C THR A 47 -10.51 5.53 -7.32
N VAL A 48 -11.74 6.04 -7.47
CA VAL A 48 -12.05 7.37 -8.01
C VAL A 48 -13.13 8.05 -7.14
N VAL A 49 -12.89 9.32 -6.81
CA VAL A 49 -13.87 10.18 -6.13
C VAL A 49 -14.32 11.26 -7.12
N GLU A 50 -15.51 11.10 -7.68
CA GLU A 50 -16.04 12.00 -8.72
C GLU A 50 -16.71 13.24 -8.12
N PHE A 51 -16.15 14.42 -8.42
CA PHE A 51 -16.72 15.71 -8.06
C PHE A 51 -17.76 16.22 -9.08
N GLY A 52 -17.79 15.67 -10.28
CA GLY A 52 -18.65 16.15 -11.36
C GLY A 52 -18.30 17.59 -11.76
N VAL A 53 -19.31 18.35 -12.17
CA VAL A 53 -19.15 19.74 -12.61
C VAL A 53 -19.14 20.68 -11.41
N ILE A 54 -18.07 21.45 -11.26
CA ILE A 54 -17.96 22.52 -10.27
C ILE A 54 -18.05 23.87 -10.99
N VAL A 55 -18.97 24.73 -10.54
CA VAL A 55 -19.08 26.11 -11.03
C VAL A 55 -18.10 26.98 -10.24
N ASP A 56 -17.12 27.57 -10.92
CA ASP A 56 -16.07 28.42 -10.35
C ASP A 56 -16.63 29.58 -9.48
N LYS A 57 -17.74 30.21 -9.90
CA LYS A 57 -18.43 31.24 -9.13
C LYS A 57 -18.80 30.78 -7.71
N GLN A 58 -19.13 29.50 -7.54
CA GLN A 58 -19.45 28.94 -6.21
C GLN A 58 -18.20 28.86 -5.33
N LEU A 59 -17.03 28.57 -5.92
CA LEU A 59 -15.77 28.57 -5.19
C LEU A 59 -15.40 29.98 -4.71
N TYR A 60 -15.62 31.03 -5.52
CA TYR A 60 -15.37 32.40 -5.07
C TYR A 60 -16.31 32.86 -3.95
N LEU A 61 -17.54 32.33 -3.90
CA LEU A 61 -18.53 32.70 -2.87
C LEU A 61 -18.37 31.91 -1.57
N HIS A 62 -17.95 30.65 -1.65
CA HIS A 62 -17.95 29.72 -0.52
C HIS A 62 -16.56 29.18 -0.16
N GLU A 63 -15.52 29.58 -0.90
CA GLU A 63 -14.11 29.19 -0.80
C GLU A 63 -13.83 27.71 -1.09
N LYS A 64 -14.83 26.83 -0.89
CA LYS A 64 -14.79 25.40 -1.11
C LYS A 64 -16.15 24.83 -1.55
N THR A 65 -16.11 23.64 -2.16
CA THR A 65 -17.32 22.87 -2.46
C THR A 65 -17.95 22.27 -1.21
N SER A 66 -19.16 21.74 -1.36
CA SER A 66 -19.72 20.75 -0.44
C SER A 66 -18.80 19.54 -0.32
N LEU A 67 -18.91 18.83 0.80
CA LEU A 67 -18.10 17.65 1.09
C LEU A 67 -18.55 16.48 0.23
N LYS A 68 -17.57 15.77 -0.33
CA LYS A 68 -17.75 14.52 -1.03
C LYS A 68 -17.26 13.37 -0.12
N PRO A 69 -18.15 12.61 0.51
CA PRO A 69 -17.75 11.49 1.35
C PRO A 69 -17.20 10.35 0.50
N PHE A 70 -16.20 9.65 1.03
CA PHE A 70 -15.71 8.37 0.52
C PHE A 70 -15.20 7.52 1.70
N SER A 71 -14.96 6.24 1.48
CA SER A 71 -14.53 5.35 2.57
C SER A 71 -13.55 4.29 2.09
N ILE A 72 -12.52 4.03 2.88
CA ILE A 72 -11.66 2.88 2.72
C ILE A 72 -12.33 1.72 3.45
N ILE A 73 -12.74 0.69 2.71
CA ILE A 73 -13.49 -0.45 3.25
C ILE A 73 -12.50 -1.56 3.57
N LEU A 74 -12.60 -2.09 4.79
CA LEU A 74 -11.77 -3.18 5.30
C LEU A 74 -12.66 -4.36 5.67
N GLN A 75 -12.24 -5.57 5.30
CA GLN A 75 -12.90 -6.83 5.59
C GLN A 75 -11.98 -7.74 6.40
N ASP A 76 -12.59 -8.79 6.96
CA ASP A 76 -11.92 -9.83 7.73
C ASP A 76 -11.03 -9.27 8.85
N CYS A 77 -11.48 -8.18 9.47
CA CYS A 77 -10.74 -7.55 10.54
C CYS A 77 -10.76 -8.40 11.82
N ASP A 78 -9.59 -8.60 12.43
CA ASP A 78 -9.41 -9.35 13.67
C ASP A 78 -8.60 -8.54 14.69
N VAL A 79 -9.29 -8.06 15.73
CA VAL A 79 -8.70 -7.25 16.80
C VAL A 79 -7.69 -8.01 17.65
N SER A 80 -7.66 -9.34 17.59
CA SER A 80 -6.68 -10.15 18.31
C SER A 80 -5.28 -10.07 17.69
N ILE A 81 -5.18 -9.63 16.42
CA ILE A 81 -3.91 -9.46 15.68
C ILE A 81 -3.40 -8.01 15.84
N ALA A 82 -4.27 -7.03 15.68
CA ALA A 82 -3.97 -5.60 15.88
C ALA A 82 -5.22 -4.87 16.37
N ASN A 83 -5.07 -3.82 17.16
CA ASN A 83 -6.23 -3.12 17.73
C ASN A 83 -6.49 -1.77 17.07
N THR A 84 -5.49 -1.22 16.37
CA THR A 84 -5.55 0.12 15.79
C THR A 84 -4.93 0.19 14.40
N ILE A 85 -5.37 1.18 13.62
CA ILE A 85 -4.85 1.50 12.30
C ILE A 85 -4.33 2.94 12.33
N SER A 86 -3.10 3.13 11.88
CA SER A 86 -2.57 4.44 11.55
C SER A 86 -2.71 4.65 10.05
N LEU A 87 -3.53 5.62 9.65
CA LEU A 87 -3.70 6.01 8.26
C LEU A 87 -2.71 7.13 7.93
N SER A 88 -1.85 6.90 6.94
CA SER A 88 -0.98 7.93 6.35
C SER A 88 -1.53 8.34 4.99
N VAL A 89 -1.54 9.64 4.68
CA VAL A 89 -1.98 10.16 3.37
C VAL A 89 -0.88 11.01 2.74
N GLN A 90 -0.70 10.89 1.41
CA GLN A 90 0.35 11.57 0.66
C GLN A 90 -0.16 12.01 -0.72
N GLY A 91 0.35 13.14 -1.20
CA GLY A 91 0.10 13.58 -2.57
C GLY A 91 1.08 12.97 -3.56
N THR A 92 0.63 12.65 -4.77
CA THR A 92 1.52 12.13 -5.82
C THR A 92 2.69 13.06 -6.09
N ALA A 93 3.91 12.50 -6.08
CA ALA A 93 5.16 13.23 -6.26
C ALA A 93 5.33 14.44 -5.30
N GLY A 94 4.68 14.42 -4.14
CA GLY A 94 4.74 15.51 -3.18
C GLY A 94 4.04 16.79 -3.62
N ASN A 95 3.13 16.71 -4.61
CA ASN A 95 2.35 17.84 -5.11
C ASN A 95 1.35 18.31 -4.04
N VAL A 96 1.83 19.11 -3.10
CA VAL A 96 1.14 19.50 -1.88
C VAL A 96 1.45 20.97 -1.58
N THR A 97 0.44 21.73 -1.19
CA THR A 97 0.64 23.13 -0.78
C THR A 97 1.36 23.22 0.57
N SER A 98 1.91 24.38 0.91
CA SER A 98 2.50 24.63 2.24
C SER A 98 1.54 24.29 3.39
N ASP A 99 0.25 24.47 3.16
CA ASP A 99 -0.79 24.24 4.16
C ASP A 99 -1.29 22.79 4.16
N GLY A 100 -0.70 21.89 3.37
CA GLY A 100 -1.04 20.47 3.35
C GLY A 100 -2.32 20.14 2.56
N TYR A 101 -2.67 20.93 1.54
CA TYR A 101 -3.71 20.55 0.57
C TYR A 101 -3.07 19.82 -0.62
N LEU A 102 -3.81 18.90 -1.23
CA LEU A 102 -3.36 18.16 -2.40
C LEU A 102 -3.51 19.03 -3.65
N MET A 103 -2.42 19.22 -4.40
CA MET A 103 -2.47 19.94 -5.66
C MET A 103 -3.05 19.08 -6.78
N LEU A 104 -3.59 19.74 -7.81
CA LEU A 104 -3.99 19.05 -9.04
C LEU A 104 -2.77 18.46 -9.76
N ASN A 105 -2.98 17.37 -10.49
CA ASN A 105 -1.98 16.79 -11.36
C ASN A 105 -1.52 17.82 -12.41
N PRO A 106 -0.23 17.84 -12.80
CA PRO A 106 0.29 18.79 -13.79
C PRO A 106 -0.44 18.77 -15.13
N SER A 107 -0.94 17.60 -15.53
CA SER A 107 -1.73 17.38 -16.75
C SER A 107 -3.14 17.98 -16.71
N SER A 108 -3.62 18.44 -15.55
CA SER A 108 -4.91 19.11 -15.41
C SER A 108 -4.92 20.44 -16.16
N THR A 109 -6.02 20.70 -16.85
CA THR A 109 -6.25 21.99 -17.53
C THR A 109 -6.78 23.05 -16.57
N ALA A 110 -7.54 22.65 -15.56
CA ALA A 110 -7.95 23.53 -14.47
C ALA A 110 -6.76 23.96 -13.60
N LYS A 111 -6.78 25.19 -13.09
CA LYS A 111 -5.76 25.79 -12.20
C LYS A 111 -6.39 26.69 -11.13
N GLY A 112 -5.65 26.97 -10.06
CA GLY A 112 -6.06 27.86 -8.96
C GLY A 112 -6.93 27.19 -7.89
N VAL A 113 -7.01 25.86 -7.90
CA VAL A 113 -7.77 25.07 -6.92
C VAL A 113 -6.94 23.89 -6.42
N VAL A 114 -7.29 23.42 -5.23
CA VAL A 114 -6.65 22.28 -4.55
C VAL A 114 -7.70 21.38 -3.91
N ILE A 115 -7.33 20.13 -3.62
CA ILE A 115 -8.18 19.15 -2.95
C ILE A 115 -7.82 19.12 -1.46
N GLY A 116 -8.83 19.29 -0.61
CA GLY A 116 -8.71 19.09 0.84
C GLY A 116 -9.35 17.80 1.29
N LEU A 117 -8.80 17.22 2.37
CA LEU A 117 -9.37 16.07 3.07
C LEU A 117 -9.80 16.46 4.48
N MET A 118 -10.86 15.81 4.96
CA MET A 118 -11.30 15.81 6.35
C MET A 118 -11.62 14.39 6.81
N ASP A 119 -11.38 14.13 8.09
CA ASP A 119 -11.81 12.90 8.73
C ASP A 119 -13.31 12.94 9.07
N SER A 120 -13.82 11.83 9.62
CA SER A 120 -15.22 11.69 10.04
C SER A 120 -15.62 12.64 11.18
N SER A 121 -14.65 13.19 11.93
CA SER A 121 -14.89 14.19 12.97
C SER A 121 -14.99 15.62 12.42
N GLY A 122 -14.75 15.79 11.11
CA GLY A 122 -14.72 17.10 10.45
C GLY A 122 -13.39 17.83 10.62
N LYS A 123 -12.35 17.16 11.14
CA LYS A 123 -11.01 17.74 11.27
C LYS A 123 -10.28 17.62 9.95
N LYS A 124 -9.55 18.68 9.57
CA LYS A 124 -8.67 18.68 8.40
C LYS A 124 -7.62 17.58 8.52
N VAL A 125 -7.41 16.87 7.42
CA VAL A 125 -6.34 15.90 7.23
C VAL A 125 -5.29 16.53 6.32
N PRO A 126 -4.15 16.99 6.85
CA PRO A 126 -3.04 17.49 6.04
C PRO A 126 -2.43 16.36 5.20
N MET A 127 -2.07 16.64 3.95
CA MET A 127 -1.22 15.74 3.18
C MET A 127 0.13 15.54 3.85
N ASN A 128 0.76 14.40 3.59
CA ASN A 128 2.03 13.97 4.16
C ASN A 128 1.99 13.91 5.70
N SER A 129 0.83 13.53 6.25
CA SER A 129 0.64 13.36 7.69
C SER A 129 0.04 11.99 8.02
N VAL A 130 0.25 11.58 9.27
CA VAL A 130 -0.37 10.40 9.88
C VAL A 130 -1.55 10.87 10.72
N LEU A 131 -2.72 10.29 10.49
CA LEU A 131 -3.91 10.58 11.28
C LEU A 131 -3.79 9.98 12.68
N SER A 132 -4.65 10.43 13.59
CA SER A 132 -4.82 9.79 14.89
C SER A 132 -5.24 8.32 14.72
N PRO A 133 -4.77 7.40 15.58
CA PRO A 133 -5.09 5.98 15.47
C PRO A 133 -6.59 5.72 15.46
N ILE A 134 -7.01 4.85 14.55
CA ILE A 134 -8.39 4.43 14.35
C ILE A 134 -8.56 3.05 14.98
N ALA A 135 -9.54 2.87 15.86
CA ALA A 135 -9.81 1.57 16.46
C ALA A 135 -10.34 0.57 15.43
N ILE A 136 -9.82 -0.66 15.46
CA ILE A 136 -10.29 -1.77 14.62
C ILE A 136 -11.56 -2.36 15.22
N SER A 137 -12.51 -2.71 14.36
CA SER A 137 -13.69 -3.49 14.72
C SER A 137 -13.63 -4.84 14.01
N ASN A 138 -14.03 -5.91 14.70
CA ASN A 138 -14.05 -7.24 14.10
C ASN A 138 -14.99 -7.32 12.90
N GLY A 139 -14.60 -8.07 11.87
CA GLY A 139 -15.35 -8.25 10.64
C GLY A 139 -15.14 -7.10 9.66
N THR A 140 -16.22 -6.44 9.23
CA THR A 140 -16.14 -5.35 8.26
C THR A 140 -16.15 -4.00 8.95
N MET A 141 -15.24 -3.11 8.56
CA MET A 141 -15.22 -1.71 9.01
C MET A 141 -14.90 -0.76 7.86
N ALA A 142 -15.15 0.53 8.07
CA ALA A 142 -14.88 1.57 7.08
C ALA A 142 -14.19 2.77 7.71
N ILE A 143 -13.09 3.21 7.12
CA ILE A 143 -12.45 4.48 7.45
C ILE A 143 -13.10 5.56 6.57
N GLN A 144 -13.94 6.39 7.18
CA GLN A 144 -14.68 7.44 6.48
C GLN A 144 -13.87 8.72 6.37
N LEU A 145 -13.78 9.26 5.16
CA LEU A 145 -13.12 10.52 4.83
C LEU A 145 -14.05 11.39 3.98
N ASN A 146 -13.76 12.68 3.95
CA ASN A 146 -14.45 13.65 3.12
C ASN A 146 -13.43 14.40 2.30
N ALA A 147 -13.68 14.51 0.99
CA ALA A 147 -12.91 15.36 0.10
C ALA A 147 -13.69 16.64 -0.25
N PHE A 148 -12.99 17.72 -0.58
CA PHE A 148 -13.58 18.93 -1.12
C PHE A 148 -12.59 19.66 -2.03
N VAL A 149 -13.10 20.40 -3.02
CA VAL A 149 -12.27 21.30 -3.82
C VAL A 149 -12.32 22.68 -3.18
N LYS A 150 -11.18 23.35 -3.05
CA LYS A 150 -11.10 24.74 -2.57
C LYS A 150 -10.22 25.58 -3.48
N ILE A 151 -10.39 26.90 -3.38
CA ILE A 151 -9.45 27.85 -3.98
C ILE A 151 -8.07 27.68 -3.31
N GLU A 152 -7.00 27.66 -4.11
CA GLU A 152 -5.64 27.45 -3.61
C GLU A 152 -5.21 28.54 -2.60
N SER A 153 -5.54 29.80 -2.88
CA SER A 153 -5.25 30.95 -2.04
C SER A 153 -6.41 31.93 -2.01
N GLN A 154 -6.65 32.61 -0.89
CA GLN A 154 -7.67 33.69 -0.85
C GLN A 154 -7.28 34.90 -1.72
N ASN A 155 -6.00 35.02 -2.05
CA ASN A 155 -5.49 36.01 -3.00
C ASN A 155 -5.46 35.48 -4.43
N GLU A 156 -5.97 34.26 -4.68
CA GLU A 156 -6.10 33.72 -6.02
C GLU A 156 -7.09 34.59 -6.80
N THR A 157 -6.55 35.35 -7.74
CA THR A 157 -7.36 36.29 -8.52
C THR A 157 -8.00 35.62 -9.73
N LYS A 158 -7.58 34.40 -10.08
CA LYS A 158 -8.10 33.71 -11.25
C LYS A 158 -7.99 32.17 -11.18
N ILE A 159 -9.12 31.53 -10.88
CA ILE A 159 -9.38 30.14 -11.25
C ILE A 159 -9.42 30.02 -12.78
N ILE A 160 -8.71 29.03 -13.32
CA ILE A 160 -8.79 28.66 -14.74
C ILE A 160 -9.70 27.44 -14.84
N PRO A 161 -10.87 27.54 -15.52
CA PRO A 161 -11.75 26.39 -15.73
C PRO A 161 -11.10 25.32 -16.62
N GLY A 162 -11.43 24.06 -16.35
CA GLY A 162 -11.00 22.93 -17.13
C GLY A 162 -11.17 21.62 -16.38
N GLU A 163 -10.85 20.52 -17.05
CA GLU A 163 -10.76 19.20 -16.43
C GLU A 163 -9.59 19.16 -15.44
N PHE A 164 -9.80 18.50 -14.31
CA PHE A 164 -8.76 18.25 -13.32
C PHE A 164 -8.74 16.81 -12.86
N THR A 165 -7.55 16.37 -12.50
CA THR A 165 -7.32 15.14 -11.75
C THR A 165 -6.35 15.44 -10.61
N ALA A 166 -6.43 14.69 -9.54
CA ALA A 166 -5.46 14.70 -8.45
C ALA A 166 -5.34 13.28 -7.93
N MET A 167 -4.15 12.89 -7.47
CA MET A 167 -3.91 11.54 -7.01
C MET A 167 -3.39 11.56 -5.57
N LEU A 168 -4.11 10.81 -4.74
CA LEU A 168 -3.83 10.60 -3.33
C LEU A 168 -3.29 9.18 -3.16
N TYR A 169 -2.19 9.05 -2.43
CA TYR A 169 -1.72 7.78 -1.91
C TYR A 169 -2.04 7.68 -0.43
N TYR A 170 -2.37 6.47 0.02
CA TYR A 170 -2.54 6.19 1.42
C TYR A 170 -1.87 4.88 1.81
N THR A 171 -1.46 4.80 3.07
CA THR A 171 -0.91 3.59 3.69
C THR A 171 -1.65 3.33 4.99
N LEU A 172 -1.90 2.05 5.27
CA LEU A 172 -2.48 1.58 6.51
C LEU A 172 -1.44 0.79 7.29
N ASP A 173 -1.06 1.29 8.46
CA ASP A 173 -0.19 0.57 9.38
C ASP A 173 -1.03 0.03 10.54
N PHE A 174 -1.00 -1.29 10.71
CA PHE A 174 -1.75 -1.97 11.76
C PHE A 174 -0.90 -2.13 13.02
N ASN A 175 -1.44 -1.72 14.18
CA ASN A 175 -0.74 -1.68 15.47
C ASN A 175 -1.57 -2.31 16.60
#